data_AF-A0A2M8P5T9-F1
#
_entry.id   AF-A0A2M8P5T9-F1
#
_cell.length_a   1.000
_cell.length_b   1.000
_cell.length_c   1.000
_cell.angle_alpha   90.00
_cell.angle_beta   90.00
_cell.angle_gamma   90.00
#
_symmetry.space_group_name_H-M   'P 1'
#
loop_
_entity.id
_entity.type
_entity.pdbx_description
1 polymer ?
#
loop_
_entity_poly.entity_id
_entity_poly.type
_entity_poly.pdbx_seq_one_letter_code
_entity_poly.pdbx_strand_id
1 'polypeptide(L)' 'MSKAIPASVTRLIEAFAQLPGVGNKTASRLTYFLLRAPAQLSENLAQAIAELKTKTRLCSICFNITEEEPCAV' A
#
# COMPACT_ATOMS: atom_id res chain seq x y z
N MET A 1 28.35 8.05 -13.21
CA MET A 1 27.34 7.90 -12.14
C MET A 1 25.97 7.98 -12.78
N SER A 2 25.26 6.87 -12.69
CA SER A 2 24.30 6.34 -13.65
C SER A 2 22.93 7.03 -13.57
N LYS A 3 22.47 7.53 -14.73
CA LYS A 3 21.08 7.77 -15.17
C LYS A 3 20.05 7.86 -14.03
N ALA A 4 19.76 9.08 -13.60
CA ALA A 4 18.89 9.39 -12.46
C ALA A 4 17.49 8.77 -12.62
N ILE A 5 17.15 7.84 -11.73
CA ILE A 5 15.77 7.35 -11.57
C ILE A 5 14.91 8.54 -11.11
N PRO A 6 13.72 8.77 -11.71
CA PRO A 6 12.85 9.87 -11.30
C PRO A 6 12.51 9.80 -9.81
N ALA A 7 12.45 10.95 -9.14
CA ALA A 7 12.17 11.01 -7.69
C ALA A 7 10.86 10.32 -7.29
N SER A 8 9.84 10.36 -8.16
CA SER A 8 8.56 9.66 -7.94
C SER A 8 8.71 8.14 -7.90
N VAL A 9 9.57 7.58 -8.74
CA VAL A 9 9.88 6.14 -8.77
C VAL A 9 10.64 5.75 -7.52
N THR A 10 11.68 6.50 -7.15
CA THR A 10 12.46 6.22 -5.92
C THR A 10 11.59 6.23 -4.68
N ARG A 11 10.71 7.22 -4.53
CA ARG A 11 9.78 7.30 -3.38
C ARG A 11 8.88 6.08 -3.25
N LEU A 12 8.35 5.57 -4.37
CA LEU A 12 7.46 4.39 -4.32
C LEU A 12 8.24 3.11 -4.00
N ILE A 13 9.48 2.99 -4.49
CA ILE A 13 10.38 1.88 -4.12
C ILE A 13 10.66 1.90 -2.62
N GLU A 14 11.01 3.05 -2.06
CA GLU A 14 11.26 3.20 -0.63
C GLU A 14 10.02 2.89 0.22
N ALA A 15 8.84 3.35 -0.21
CA ALA A 15 7.59 3.07 0.47
C ALA A 15 7.27 1.56 0.49
N PHE A 16 7.43 0.88 -0.65
CA PHE A 16 7.23 -0.57 -0.70
C PHE A 16 8.28 -1.35 0.10
N ALA A 17 9.53 -0.86 0.17
CA ALA A 17 10.59 -1.51 0.91
C ALA A 17 10.40 -1.47 2.44
N GLN A 18 9.51 -0.61 2.94
CA GLN A 18 9.13 -0.57 4.37
C GLN A 18 8.15 -1.68 4.76
N LEU A 19 7.52 -2.36 3.78
CA LEU A 19 6.56 -3.42 4.06
C LEU A 19 7.27 -4.71 4.48
N PRO A 20 6.74 -5.43 5.49
CA PRO A 20 7.32 -6.71 5.91
C PRO A 20 7.31 -7.70 4.73
N GLY A 21 8.47 -8.31 4.46
CA GLY A 21 8.63 -9.27 3.36
C GLY A 21 8.91 -8.65 1.98
N VAL A 22 8.98 -7.32 1.85
CA VAL A 22 9.29 -6.65 0.58
C VAL A 22 10.66 -5.98 0.66
N GLY A 23 11.69 -6.61 0.09
CA GLY A 23 13.02 -5.99 -0.04
C GLY A 23 13.14 -5.05 -1.25
N ASN A 24 14.22 -4.27 -1.32
CA ASN A 24 14.51 -3.30 -2.39
C ASN A 24 14.33 -3.84 -3.82
N LYS A 25 14.75 -5.09 -4.07
CA LYS A 25 14.60 -5.76 -5.37
C LYS A 25 13.12 -5.99 -5.72
N THR A 26 12.33 -6.46 -4.76
CA THR A 26 10.90 -6.68 -4.92
C THR A 26 10.15 -5.36 -5.06
N ALA A 27 10.46 -4.37 -4.21
CA ALA A 27 9.89 -3.03 -4.27
C ALA A 27 10.13 -2.34 -5.62
N SER A 28 11.35 -2.45 -6.16
CA SER A 28 11.69 -1.98 -7.51
C SER A 28 10.84 -2.68 -8.56
N ARG A 29 10.74 -4.02 -8.50
CA ARG A 29 9.94 -4.80 -9.45
C ARG A 29 8.46 -4.40 -9.44
N LEU A 30 7.87 -4.19 -8.26
CA LEU A 30 6.49 -3.74 -8.11
C LEU A 30 6.30 -2.33 -8.67
N THR A 31 7.21 -1.40 -8.37
CA THR A 31 7.16 -0.03 -8.88
C THR A 31 7.22 0.01 -10.42
N TYR A 32 8.14 -0.74 -11.02
CA TYR A 32 8.24 -0.81 -12.49
C TYR A 32 7.06 -1.54 -13.14
N PHE A 33 6.42 -2.49 -12.44
CA PHE A 33 5.18 -3.08 -12.90
C PHE A 33 4.05 -2.03 -12.96
N LEU A 34 3.89 -1.21 -11.91
CA LEU A 34 2.87 -0.17 -11.85
C LEU A 34 3.02 0.90 -12.94
N LEU A 35 4.26 1.22 -13.34
CA LEU A 35 4.52 2.15 -14.46
C LEU A 35 3.95 1.67 -15.81
N ARG A 36 3.76 0.36 -15.98
CA ARG A 36 3.21 -0.25 -17.21
C ARG A 36 1.76 -0.68 -17.06
N ALA A 37 1.25 -0.68 -15.83
CA ALA A 37 -0.12 -1.06 -15.53
C ALA A 37 -1.09 0.09 -15.89
N PRO A 38 -2.39 -0.21 -16.07
CA PRO A 38 -3.40 0.82 -16.21
C PRO A 38 -3.44 1.73 -14.97
N ALA A 39 -3.69 3.03 -15.18
CA ALA A 39 -3.73 4.02 -14.10
C ALA A 39 -4.68 3.62 -12.95
N GLN A 40 -5.83 3.05 -13.29
CA GLN A 40 -6.83 2.57 -12.35
C GLN A 40 -6.28 1.62 -11.28
N LEU A 41 -5.29 0.78 -11.62
CA LEU A 41 -4.71 -0.15 -10.67
C LEU A 41 -3.94 0.59 -9.56
N SER A 42 -3.19 1.62 -9.92
CA SER A 42 -2.45 2.45 -8.96
C SER A 42 -3.41 3.29 -8.11
N GLU A 43 -4.46 3.83 -8.70
CA GLU A 43 -5.51 4.59 -7.99
C GLU A 43 -6.25 3.72 -6.97
N ASN A 44 -6.69 2.52 -7.40
CA ASN A 44 -7.37 1.58 -6.51
C ASN A 44 -6.47 1.13 -5.36
N LEU A 45 -5.18 0.90 -5.61
CA LEU A 45 -4.22 0.54 -4.57
C LEU A 45 -4.04 1.68 -3.55
N ALA A 46 -3.88 2.92 -4.03
CA ALA A 46 -3.75 4.08 -3.16
C ALA A 46 -5.00 4.27 -2.29
N GLN A 47 -6.18 4.13 -2.88
CA GLN A 47 -7.46 4.23 -2.17
C GLN A 47 -7.60 3.14 -1.12
N ALA A 48 -7.32 1.88 -1.45
CA ALA A 48 -7.41 0.77 -0.50
C ALA A 48 -6.49 0.95 0.71
N ILE A 49 -5.27 1.47 0.50
CA ILE A 49 -4.33 1.77 1.59
C ILE A 49 -4.86 2.90 2.49
N ALA A 50 -5.42 3.96 1.90
CA ALA A 50 -5.99 5.08 2.64
C ALA A 50 -7.23 4.65 3.46
N GLU A 51 -8.11 3.84 2.87
CA GLU A 51 -9.31 3.33 3.51
C GLU A 51 -9.00 2.37 4.66
N LEU A 52 -7.97 1.52 4.52
CA LEU A 52 -7.56 0.60 5.57
C LEU A 52 -7.36 1.32 6.91
N LYS A 53 -6.67 2.47 6.93
CA LYS A 53 -6.43 3.20 8.19
C LYS A 53 -7.59 4.06 8.68
N THR A 54 -8.48 4.47 7.79
CA THR A 54 -9.57 5.40 8.13
C THR A 54 -10.88 4.69 8.47
N LYS A 55 -11.14 3.52 7.87
CA LYS A 55 -12.37 2.77 8.07
C LYS A 55 -12.23 1.62 9.07
N THR A 56 -11.03 1.07 9.26
CA THR A 56 -10.86 -0.04 10.21
C THR A 56 -10.70 0.45 11.65
N ARG A 57 -11.40 -0.24 12.54
CA ARG A 57 -11.34 -0.10 13.99
C ARG A 57 -11.34 -1.47 14.65
N LEU A 58 -11.04 -1.50 15.94
CA LEU A 58 -11.20 -2.70 16.77
C LEU A 58 -12.55 -2.64 17.46
N CYS A 59 -13.31 -3.73 17.41
CA CYS A 59 -14.56 -3.86 18.14
C CYS A 59 -14.31 -3.73 19.65
N SER A 60 -15.14 -2.96 20.35
CA SER A 60 -15.05 -2.76 21.81
C SER A 60 -15.40 -4.01 22.63
N ILE A 61 -16.01 -5.03 22.02
CA ILE A 61 -16.46 -6.26 22.70
C ILE A 61 -15.49 -7.42 22.48
N CYS A 62 -15.14 -7.72 21.22
CA CYS A 62 -14.35 -8.90 20.86
C CYS A 62 -12.97 -8.55 20.27
N PHE A 63 -12.64 -7.26 20.14
CA PHE A 63 -11.40 -6.76 19.54
C PHE A 63 -11.14 -7.26 18.10
N ASN A 64 -12.19 -7.68 17.39
CA ASN A 64 -12.09 -8.02 15.97
C ASN A 64 -11.86 -6.75 15.13
N ILE A 65 -11.13 -6.89 14.01
CA ILE A 65 -10.99 -5.81 13.02
C ILE A 65 -12.32 -5.68 12.30
N THR A 66 -12.91 -4.49 12.35
CA THR A 66 -14.24 -4.23 11.80
C THR A 66 -14.34 -2.78 11.33
N GLU A 67 -15.35 -2.49 10.52
CA GLU A 67 -15.76 -1.13 10.17
C GLU A 67 -17.01 -0.70 10.94
N GLU A 68 -17.67 -1.60 11.70
CA GLU A 68 -18.94 -1.39 12.40
C GLU A 68 -18.78 -1.61 13.92
N GLU A 69 -19.49 -0.83 14.75
CA GLU A 69 -19.43 -0.96 16.21
C GLU A 69 -20.84 -0.97 16.82
N PRO A 70 -21.24 -2.03 17.55
CA PRO A 70 -20.53 -3.32 17.72
C PRO A 70 -20.53 -4.15 16.41
N CYS A 71 -19.51 -4.99 16.21
CA CYS A 71 -19.43 -5.82 15.01
C CYS A 71 -20.49 -6.94 15.00
N ALA A 72 -20.88 -7.42 13.82
CA ALA A 72 -21.88 -8.48 13.62
C ALA A 72 -21.41 -9.92 13.93
N VAL A 73 -20.28 -10.08 14.63
CA VAL A 73 -19.69 -11.38 15.01
C VAL A 73 -20.30 -11.87 16.32
#